data_AF-A0A6G7J4K0-F1
#
_entry.id   AF-A0A6G7J4K0-F1
#
_cell.length_a   1.000
_cell.length_b   1.000
_cell.length_c   1.000
_cell.angle_alpha   90.00
_cell.angle_beta   90.00
_cell.angle_gamma   90.00
#
_symmetry.space_group_name_H-M   'P 1'
#
loop_
_entity.id
_entity.type
_entity.pdbx_description
1 polymer ?
#
loop_
_entity_poly.entity_id
_entity_poly.type
_entity_poly.pdbx_seq_one_letter_code
_entity_poly.pdbx_strand_id
1 'polypeptide(L)'
;MLFEITILDTNGRPLLRDAFLMESITTLMDFTSEVLKPLSQSTEKKAFELFIRCEKGRHVFHRFDSLDGVILFKNALYEHLIELNETPNRNIESTIDFILSNKP
;
A
#
# COMPACT_ATOMS: atom_id res chain seq x y z
N MET A 1 -8.93 -3.29 12.27
CA MET A 1 -9.10 -4.43 11.34
C MET A 1 -7.75 -5.10 11.12
N LEU A 2 -7.73 -6.43 10.98
CA LEU A 2 -6.50 -7.19 10.67
C LEU A 2 -6.24 -7.19 9.16
N PHE A 3 -5.02 -6.84 8.79
CA PHE A 3 -4.51 -6.86 7.43
C PHE A 3 -3.30 -7.78 7.34
N GLU A 4 -3.07 -8.39 6.18
CA GLU A 4 -1.94 -9.27 5.91
C GLU A 4 -1.28 -8.86 4.60
N ILE A 5 -0.02 -8.43 4.65
CA ILE A 5 0.82 -8.28 3.46
C ILE A 5 1.41 -9.65 3.13
N THR A 6 1.26 -10.07 1.88
CA THR A 6 1.85 -11.31 1.37
C THR A 6 2.70 -11.00 0.15
N ILE A 7 3.91 -11.59 0.11
CA ILE A 7 4.76 -11.64 -1.08
C ILE A 7 4.82 -13.07 -1.57
N LEU A 8 4.48 -13.29 -2.84
CA LEU A 8 4.71 -14.55 -3.55
C LEU A 8 5.96 -14.45 -4.42
N ASP A 9 6.72 -15.54 -4.52
CA ASP A 9 7.77 -15.70 -5.52
C ASP A 9 7.18 -15.87 -6.93
N THR A 10 8.06 -15.95 -7.93
CA THR A 10 7.70 -16.15 -9.35
C THR A 10 7.01 -17.49 -9.65
N ASN A 11 6.94 -18.39 -8.67
CA ASN A 11 6.24 -19.67 -8.74
C ASN A 11 4.93 -19.67 -7.93
N GLY A 12 4.54 -18.53 -7.35
CA GLY A 12 3.34 -18.38 -6.52
C GLY A 12 3.50 -18.90 -5.09
N ARG A 13 4.73 -19.14 -4.61
CA ARG A 13 5.01 -19.60 -3.24
C ARG A 13 5.19 -18.41 -2.31
N PRO A 14 4.64 -18.45 -1.08
CA PRO A 14 4.82 -17.36 -0.13
C PRO A 14 6.27 -17.25 0.32
N LEU A 15 6.86 -16.08 0.09
CA LEU A 15 8.18 -15.69 0.64
C LEU A 15 8.04 -14.95 1.96
N LEU A 16 6.98 -14.15 2.08
CA LEU A 16 6.71 -13.35 3.26
C LEU A 16 5.20 -13.27 3.47
N ARG A 17 4.80 -13.33 4.74
CA ARG A 17 3.45 -13.13 5.19
C ARG A 17 3.49 -12.48 6.57
N ASP A 18 3.06 -11.24 6.61
CA ASP A 18 3.08 -10.43 7.82
C ASP A 18 1.69 -9.84 8.06
N ALA A 19 1.30 -9.73 9.32
CA ALA A 19 0.00 -9.20 9.71
C ALA A 19 0.14 -7.96 10.59
N PHE A 20 -0.78 -7.00 10.40
CA PHE A 20 -0.81 -5.74 11.12
C PHE A 20 -2.24 -5.24 11.31
N LEU A 21 -2.42 -4.32 12.26
CA LEU A 21 -3.70 -3.70 12.56
C LEU A 21 -3.76 -2.29 11.97
N MET A 22 -4.88 -1.95 11.35
CA MET A 22 -5.23 -0.60 10.90
C MET A 22 -6.74 -0.35 10.99
N GLU A 23 -7.16 0.91 10.99
CA GLU A 23 -8.56 1.29 10.99
C GLU A 23 -9.26 1.03 9.64
N SER A 24 -8.63 1.37 8.51
CA SER A 24 -9.20 1.22 7.16
C SER A 24 -8.14 0.91 6.08
N ILE A 25 -8.55 0.19 5.03
CA ILE A 25 -7.73 -0.08 3.83
C ILE A 25 -7.70 1.09 2.84
N THR A 26 -8.68 2.00 2.90
CA THR A 26 -8.80 3.11 1.93
C THR A 26 -7.59 4.02 1.95
N THR A 27 -7.11 4.38 3.15
CA THR A 27 -5.89 5.16 3.34
C THR A 27 -4.67 4.51 2.68
N LEU A 28 -4.60 3.18 2.70
CA LEU A 28 -3.52 2.40 2.09
C LEU A 28 -3.65 2.34 0.55
N MET A 29 -4.88 2.26 0.05
CA MET A 29 -5.18 2.28 -1.39
C MET A 29 -4.79 3.64 -2.00
N ASP A 30 -5.14 4.74 -1.34
CA ASP A 30 -4.82 6.09 -1.82
C ASP A 30 -3.30 6.27 -1.91
N PHE A 31 -2.57 5.87 -0.86
CA PHE A 31 -1.11 5.93 -0.82
C PHE A 31 -0.42 5.08 -1.90
N THR A 32 -0.84 3.83 -2.07
CA THR A 32 -0.28 2.95 -3.13
C THR A 32 -0.65 3.39 -4.54
N SER A 33 -1.77 4.10 -4.69
CA SER A 33 -2.21 4.60 -6.01
C SER A 33 -1.54 5.92 -6.42
N GLU A 34 -1.26 6.80 -5.47
CA GLU A 34 -0.75 8.15 -5.75
C GLU A 34 0.74 8.32 -5.43
N VAL A 35 1.24 7.66 -4.38
CA VAL A 35 2.57 7.91 -3.81
C VAL A 35 3.54 6.76 -4.05
N LEU A 36 3.14 5.53 -3.71
CA LEU A 36 3.93 4.32 -3.97
C LEU A 36 3.43 3.60 -5.21
N LYS A 37 3.57 4.22 -6.38
CA LYS A 37 3.51 3.43 -7.62
C LYS A 37 4.80 2.60 -7.75
N PRO A 38 4.69 1.29 -8.06
CA PRO A 38 5.87 0.50 -8.37
C PRO A 38 6.63 1.15 -9.53
N LEU A 39 7.92 1.39 -9.34
CA LEU A 39 8.79 1.98 -10.37
C LEU A 39 8.79 1.12 -11.65
N SER A 40 8.67 -0.20 -11.48
CA SER A 40 8.51 -1.18 -12.55
C SER A 40 7.42 -2.18 -12.16
N GLN A 41 6.29 -2.15 -12.87
CA GLN A 41 5.31 -3.22 -12.79
C GLN A 41 5.62 -4.27 -13.86
N SER A 42 5.75 -5.52 -13.41
CA SER A 42 5.94 -6.65 -14.30
C SER A 42 4.65 -6.96 -15.07
N THR A 43 4.78 -7.09 -16.39
CA THR A 43 3.75 -7.68 -17.25
C THR A 43 3.97 -9.17 -17.48
N GLU A 44 5.08 -9.72 -16.99
CA GLU A 44 5.46 -11.10 -17.25
C GLU A 44 4.57 -12.09 -16.50
N LYS A 45 4.47 -13.32 -17.01
CA LYS A 45 3.73 -14.39 -16.32
C LYS A 45 4.43 -14.84 -15.04
N LYS A 46 5.75 -14.72 -14.98
CA LYS A 46 6.59 -15.07 -13.82
C LYS A 46 7.07 -13.79 -13.17
N ALA A 47 6.39 -13.37 -12.12
CA ALA A 47 6.70 -12.15 -11.39
C ALA A 47 6.56 -12.41 -9.89
N PHE A 48 7.29 -11.66 -9.08
CA PHE A 48 7.00 -11.57 -7.66
C PHE A 48 5.70 -10.79 -7.49
N GLU A 49 4.84 -11.22 -6.58
CA GLU A 49 3.53 -10.60 -6.39
C GLU A 49 3.38 -10.15 -4.95
N LEU A 50 3.11 -8.85 -4.75
CA LEU A 50 2.76 -8.30 -3.44
C LEU A 50 1.27 -7.97 -3.43
N PHE A 51 0.58 -8.46 -2.41
CA PHE A 51 -0.80 -8.07 -2.17
C PHE A 51 -1.14 -7.99 -0.69
N ILE A 52 -2.24 -7.29 -0.40
CA ILE A 52 -2.76 -7.13 0.95
C ILE A 52 -4.08 -7.86 1.05
N ARG A 53 -4.27 -8.61 2.13
CA ARG A 53 -5.50 -9.33 2.42
C ARG A 53 -6.12 -8.79 3.69
N CYS A 54 -7.43 -8.67 3.71
CA CYS A 54 -8.22 -8.44 4.91
C CYS A 54 -9.49 -9.31 4.87
N GLU A 55 -10.33 -9.16 5.88
CA GLU A 55 -11.63 -9.85 5.97
C GLU A 55 -12.53 -9.61 4.76
N LYS A 56 -12.38 -8.45 4.10
CA LYS A 56 -13.18 -8.07 2.92
C LYS A 56 -12.63 -8.60 1.60
N GLY A 57 -11.43 -9.20 1.58
CA GLY A 57 -10.82 -9.77 0.39
C GLY A 57 -9.36 -9.39 0.19
N ARG A 58 -8.90 -9.47 -1.06
CA ARG A 58 -7.55 -9.04 -1.46
C ARG A 58 -7.63 -7.65 -2.08
N HIS A 59 -6.77 -6.75 -1.61
CA HIS A 59 -6.72 -5.34 -1.94
C HIS A 59 -5.26 -4.98 -2.19
N VAL A 60 -4.98 -4.16 -3.20
CA VAL A 60 -3.62 -3.85 -3.68
C VAL A 60 -2.91 -5.08 -4.25
N PHE A 61 -2.54 -5.03 -5.52
CA PHE A 61 -1.78 -6.09 -6.17
C PHE A 61 -0.73 -5.46 -7.07
N HIS A 62 0.54 -5.73 -6.77
CA HIS A 62 1.67 -5.26 -7.55
C HIS A 62 2.56 -6.43 -7.94
N ARG A 63 3.07 -6.37 -9.18
CA ARG A 63 3.91 -7.42 -9.76
C ARG A 63 5.29 -6.84 -10.04
N PHE A 64 6.34 -7.58 -9.72
CA PHE A 64 7.73 -7.13 -9.82
C PHE A 64 8.58 -8.18 -10.54
N ASP A 65 9.49 -7.71 -11.40
CA ASP A 65 10.42 -8.60 -12.12
C ASP A 65 11.58 -9.10 -11.23
N SER A 66 11.81 -8.44 -10.10
CA SER A 66 12.91 -8.74 -9.19
C SER A 66 12.47 -8.80 -7.72
N LEU A 67 13.19 -9.63 -6.95
CA LEU A 67 13.02 -9.72 -5.49
C LEU A 67 13.35 -8.37 -4.84
N ASP A 68 14.42 -7.71 -5.26
CA ASP A 68 14.83 -6.42 -4.71
C ASP A 68 13.75 -5.36 -4.89
N GLY A 69 13.09 -5.32 -6.06
CA GLY A 69 12.00 -4.39 -6.34
C GLY A 69 10.81 -4.58 -5.40
N VAL A 70 10.39 -5.84 -5.18
CA VAL A 70 9.27 -6.12 -4.26
C VAL A 70 9.64 -5.84 -2.80
N ILE A 71 10.89 -6.09 -2.39
CA ILE A 71 11.35 -5.81 -1.02
C ILE A 71 11.45 -4.31 -0.76
N LEU A 72 11.98 -3.52 -1.70
CA LEU A 72 12.03 -2.06 -1.59
C LEU A 72 10.63 -1.47 -1.48
N PHE A 73 9.71 -1.92 -2.34
CA PHE A 73 8.31 -1.50 -2.28
C PHE A 73 7.67 -1.84 -0.94
N LYS A 74 7.86 -3.08 -0.46
CA LYS A 74 7.36 -3.55 0.83
C LYS A 74 7.89 -2.67 1.97
N ASN A 75 9.17 -2.32 1.99
CA ASN A 75 9.75 -1.51 3.05
C ASN A 75 9.17 -0.09 3.07
N ALA A 76 9.04 0.55 1.90
CA ALA A 76 8.41 1.86 1.81
C ALA A 76 6.93 1.82 2.24
N LEU A 77 6.22 0.74 1.90
CA LEU A 77 4.86 0.51 2.38
C LEU A 77 4.81 0.40 3.91
N TYR A 78 5.75 -0.32 4.53
CA TYR A 78 5.83 -0.46 5.98
C TYR A 78 6.14 0.83 6.71
N GLU A 79 7.11 1.61 6.22
CA GLU A 79 7.44 2.91 6.81
C GLU A 79 6.21 3.80 6.87
N HIS A 80 5.43 3.84 5.78
CA HIS A 80 4.19 4.60 5.77
C HIS A 80 3.10 4.02 6.69
N LEU A 81 2.99 2.70 6.78
CA LEU A 81 2.05 2.06 7.71
C LEU A 81 2.38 2.41 9.18
N ILE A 82 3.66 2.51 9.51
CA ILE A 82 4.13 2.95 10.83
C ILE A 82 3.75 4.40 11.04
N GLU A 83 4.04 5.29 10.08
CA GLU A 83 3.67 6.71 10.16
C GLU A 83 2.16 6.90 10.41
N LEU A 84 1.32 6.17 9.68
CA LEU A 84 -0.13 6.23 9.84
C LEU A 84 -0.61 5.76 11.22
N ASN A 85 0.05 4.75 11.79
CA ASN A 85 -0.30 4.23 13.11
C ASN A 85 0.26 5.08 14.26
N GLU A 86 1.38 5.78 14.06
CA GLU A 86 1.99 6.68 15.04
C GLU A 86 1.40 8.10 15.03
N THR A 87 0.72 8.49 13.94
CA THR A 87 -0.01 9.77 13.84
C THR A 87 -1.52 9.57 13.77
N PRO A 88 -2.18 9.28 14.91
CA PRO A 88 -3.64 9.28 14.96
C PRO A 88 -4.12 10.72 14.73
N ASN A 89 -4.68 11.00 13.55
CA ASN A 89 -5.19 12.30 13.11
C ASN A 89 -4.17 13.43 12.89
N ARG A 90 -3.71 13.57 11.64
CA ARG A 90 -3.37 14.88 11.03
C ARG A 90 -4.13 15.21 9.75
N ASN A 91 -5.18 14.45 9.40
CA ASN A 91 -5.98 14.68 8.18
C ASN A 91 -7.43 15.15 8.45
N ILE A 92 -7.70 15.79 9.60
CA ILE A 92 -9.01 16.43 9.85
C ILE A 92 -8.91 17.97 9.98
N GLU A 93 -7.72 18.60 9.99
CA GLU A 93 -7.61 20.05 10.22
C GLU A 93 -6.82 20.89 9.19
N SER A 94 -6.52 20.37 8.01
CA SER A 94 -6.18 21.21 6.85
C SER A 94 -6.62 20.47 5.59
N THR A 95 -7.62 20.89 4.82
CA THR A 95 -7.76 22.23 4.24
C THR A 95 -9.24 22.50 3.95
N ILE A 96 -9.93 23.14 4.90
CA ILE A 96 -11.18 23.90 4.61
C ILE A 96 -10.83 25.29 4.00
N ASP A 97 -9.56 25.57 3.68
CA ASP A 97 -9.12 26.86 3.12
C ASP A 97 -8.92 26.87 1.59
N PHE A 98 -9.67 26.08 0.81
CA PHE A 98 -9.68 26.25 -0.66
C PHE A 98 -11.08 26.44 -1.28
N ILE A 99 -12.08 26.79 -0.47
CA ILE A 99 -13.37 27.27 -0.98
C ILE A 99 -13.75 28.54 -0.19
N LEU A 100 -13.22 29.69 -0.60
CA LEU A 100 -13.91 30.99 -0.56
C LEU A 100 -13.03 32.07 -1.24
N SER A 101 -12.89 31.97 -2.56
CA SER A 101 -12.76 33.17 -3.41
C SER A 101 -13.08 32.82 -4.84
N ASN A 102 -14.37 32.58 -5.09
CA ASN A 102 -14.97 32.97 -6.35
C ASN A 102 -15.83 34.21 -6.12
N LYS A 103 -15.26 35.35 -6.54
CA LYS A 103 -15.90 36.45 -7.29
C LYS A 103 -16.80 37.44 -6.57
N PRO A 104 -16.93 38.68 -7.08
CA PRO A 104 -17.03 39.09 -8.51
C PRO A 104 -15.73 39.40 -9.25
#